data_AF-A0A6L6QBX0-F1
#
_entry.id   AF-A0A6L6QBX0-F1
#
_cell.length_a   1.000
_cell.length_b   1.000
_cell.length_c   1.000
_cell.angle_alpha   90.00
_cell.angle_beta   90.00
_cell.angle_gamma   90.00
#
_symmetry.space_group_name_H-M   'P 1'
#
loop_
_entity.id
_entity.type
_entity.pdbx_description
1 polymer ?
#
loop_
_entity_poly.entity_id
_entity_poly.type
_entity_poly.pdbx_seq_one_letter_code
_entity_poly.pdbx_strand_id
1 'polypeptide(L)'
;MEHDEALFDSLATLRDAHDKASRLMAEIAVLGARALKGRGNAPSLAQLQNYMRALAQAQRQAAHCEELLLGGTPRTMAEAVARDRPFMH
;
A
#
# COMPACT_ATOMS: atom_id res chain seq x y z
N MET A 1 -17.84 19.65 3.52
CA MET A 1 -18.44 19.16 2.26
C MET A 1 -17.36 18.77 1.26
N GLU A 2 -16.54 19.69 0.72
CA GLU A 2 -15.46 19.30 -0.23
C GLU A 2 -14.44 18.30 0.37
N HIS A 3 -14.05 18.47 1.64
CA HIS A 3 -13.15 17.53 2.33
C HIS A 3 -13.77 16.15 2.57
N ASP A 4 -15.09 16.09 2.78
CA ASP A 4 -15.80 14.83 3.04
C ASP A 4 -15.93 14.02 1.74
N GLU A 5 -16.25 14.69 0.62
CA GLU A 5 -16.28 14.08 -0.72
C GLU A 5 -14.90 13.56 -1.14
N ALA A 6 -13.84 14.37 -0.95
CA ALA A 6 -12.47 13.96 -1.24
C ALA A 6 -12.03 12.74 -0.41
N LEU A 7 -12.50 12.64 0.84
CA LEU A 7 -12.25 11.50 1.70
C LEU A 7 -12.99 10.25 1.22
N PHE A 8 -14.26 10.36 0.82
CA PHE A 8 -15.02 9.22 0.30
C PHE A 8 -14.42 8.67 -1.00
N ASP A 9 -14.03 9.53 -1.93
CA ASP A 9 -13.37 9.12 -3.18
C ASP A 9 -12.01 8.46 -2.91
N SER A 10 -11.28 8.99 -1.93
CA SER A 10 -10.00 8.43 -1.49
C SER A 10 -10.16 7.06 -0.84
N LEU A 11 -11.20 6.85 -0.02
CA LEU A 11 -11.51 5.56 0.58
C LEU A 11 -11.96 4.53 -0.46
N ALA A 12 -12.73 4.94 -1.47
CA ALA A 12 -13.09 4.06 -2.59
C ALA A 12 -11.83 3.59 -3.34
N THR A 13 -10.94 4.53 -3.67
CA THR A 13 -9.66 4.23 -4.32
C THR A 13 -8.77 3.30 -3.48
N LEU A 14 -8.76 3.48 -2.15
CA LEU A 14 -7.99 2.63 -1.24
C LEU A 14 -8.53 1.20 -1.25
N ARG A 15 -9.86 1.04 -1.21
CA ARG A 15 -10.50 -0.26 -1.24
C ARG A 15 -10.16 -1.01 -2.52
N ASP A 16 -10.26 -0.36 -3.67
CA ASP A 16 -9.96 -0.98 -4.95
C ASP A 16 -8.49 -1.41 -5.07
N ALA A 17 -7.57 -0.57 -4.59
CA ALA A 17 -6.14 -0.90 -4.57
C ALA A 17 -5.84 -2.09 -3.64
N HIS A 18 -6.47 -2.13 -2.47
CA HIS A 18 -6.35 -3.23 -1.51
C HIS A 18 -6.92 -4.55 -2.07
N ASP A 19 -8.10 -4.50 -2.68
CA ASP A 19 -8.74 -5.67 -3.29
C ASP A 19 -7.87 -6.24 -4.43
N LYS A 20 -7.29 -5.35 -5.25
CA LYS A 20 -6.34 -5.75 -6.30
C LYS A 20 -5.10 -6.42 -5.71
N ALA A 21 -4.49 -5.84 -4.67
CA ALA A 21 -3.34 -6.42 -4.00
C ALA A 21 -3.67 -7.80 -3.39
N SER A 22 -4.84 -7.94 -2.75
CA SER A 22 -5.30 -9.18 -2.13
C SER A 22 -5.51 -10.30 -3.15
N ARG A 23 -6.10 -9.99 -4.32
CA ARG A 23 -6.27 -10.96 -5.41
C ARG A 23 -4.92 -11.45 -5.96
N LEU A 24 -4.00 -10.52 -6.23
CA LEU A 24 -2.65 -10.86 -6.71
C LEU A 24 -1.89 -11.72 -5.70
N MET A 25 -2.03 -11.43 -4.40
CA MET A 25 -1.43 -12.23 -3.33
C MET A 25 -2.00 -13.65 -3.28
N ALA A 26 -3.32 -13.81 -3.44
CA ALA A 26 -3.96 -15.12 -3.48
C ALA A 26 -3.47 -15.95 -4.69
N GLU A 27 -3.35 -15.34 -5.87
CA GLU A 27 -2.78 -16.01 -7.05
C GLU A 27 -1.34 -16.45 -6.84
N ILE A 28 -0.50 -15.59 -6.28
CA ILE A 28 0.89 -15.89 -5.92
C ILE A 28 0.95 -17.06 -4.93
N ALA A 29 0.10 -17.07 -3.91
CA ALA A 29 0.06 -18.14 -2.91
C ALA A 29 -0.34 -19.49 -3.53
N VAL A 30 -1.33 -19.50 -4.42
CA VAL A 30 -1.76 -20.72 -5.14
C VAL A 30 -0.65 -21.26 -6.03
N LEU A 31 0.05 -20.38 -6.76
CA LEU A 31 1.18 -20.78 -7.62
C LEU A 31 2.36 -21.28 -6.79
N GLY A 32 2.72 -20.58 -5.71
CA GLY A 32 3.75 -21.01 -4.77
C GLY A 32 3.45 -22.39 -4.17
N ALA A 33 2.20 -22.63 -3.74
CA ALA A 33 1.78 -23.93 -3.21
C ALA A 33 1.85 -25.06 -4.27
N ARG A 34 1.58 -24.76 -5.55
CA ARG A 34 1.72 -25.72 -6.66
C ARG A 34 3.18 -26.02 -6.99
N ALA A 35 4.04 -24.99 -6.95
CA ALA A 35 5.47 -25.13 -7.16
C ALA A 35 6.11 -26.00 -6.07
N LEU A 36 5.77 -25.78 -4.79
CA LEU A 36 6.24 -26.61 -3.67
C LEU A 36 5.78 -28.07 -3.75
N LYS A 37 4.63 -28.34 -4.37
CA LYS A 37 4.12 -29.70 -4.62
C LYS A 37 4.71 -30.36 -5.88
N GLY A 38 5.70 -29.74 -6.52
CA GLY A 38 6.39 -30.28 -7.70
C GLY A 38 5.57 -30.28 -8.99
N ARG A 39 4.40 -29.61 -9.02
CA ARG A 39 3.50 -29.56 -10.20
C ARG A 39 3.70 -28.33 -11.09
N GLY A 40 4.83 -27.64 -10.94
CA GLY A 40 5.24 -26.55 -11.82
C GLY A 40 4.92 -25.13 -11.35
N ASN A 41 5.38 -24.21 -12.21
CA ASN A 41 5.55 -22.75 -12.17
C ASN A 41 5.39 -22.00 -10.85
N ALA A 42 6.55 -21.52 -10.37
CA ALA A 42 6.65 -20.44 -9.41
C ALA A 42 5.97 -19.14 -9.94
N PRO A 43 5.57 -18.22 -9.05
CA PRO A 43 5.07 -16.91 -9.44
C PRO A 43 6.03 -16.23 -10.42
N SER A 44 5.49 -15.68 -11.52
CA SER A 44 6.30 -14.95 -12.49
C SER A 44 6.77 -13.60 -11.94
N LEU A 45 7.89 -13.09 -12.45
CA LEU A 45 8.39 -11.75 -12.09
C LEU A 45 7.32 -10.65 -12.32
N ALA A 46 6.55 -10.76 -13.41
CA ALA A 46 5.48 -9.83 -13.72
C ALA A 46 4.36 -9.84 -12.66
N GLN A 47 3.99 -11.00 -12.13
CA GLN A 47 2.99 -11.10 -11.05
C GLN A 47 3.49 -10.46 -9.75
N LEU A 48 4.75 -10.70 -9.39
CA LEU A 48 5.37 -10.07 -8.22
C LEU A 48 5.43 -8.54 -8.37
N GLN A 49 5.82 -8.04 -9.54
CA GLN A 49 5.85 -6.61 -9.83
C GLN A 49 4.45 -5.98 -9.78
N ASN A 50 3.44 -6.66 -10.33
CA ASN A 50 2.05 -6.18 -10.29
C ASN A 50 1.53 -6.11 -8.86
N TYR A 51 1.85 -7.10 -8.02
CA TYR A 51 1.51 -7.09 -6.60
C TYR A 51 2.17 -5.91 -5.88
N MET A 52 3.48 -5.71 -6.07
CA MET A 52 4.20 -4.59 -5.47
C MET A 52 3.61 -3.23 -5.85
N ARG A 53 3.21 -3.04 -7.13
CA ARG A 53 2.57 -1.80 -7.58
C ARG A 53 1.21 -1.58 -6.95
N ALA A 54 0.38 -2.63 -6.86
CA ALA A 54 -0.93 -2.55 -6.21
C ALA A 54 -0.79 -2.21 -4.71
N LEU A 55 0.18 -2.82 -4.04
CA LEU A 55 0.49 -2.54 -2.63
C LEU A 55 0.97 -1.09 -2.42
N ALA A 56 1.89 -0.61 -3.27
CA ALA A 56 2.37 0.77 -3.20
C ALA A 56 1.26 1.81 -3.48
N GLN A 57 0.28 1.47 -4.33
CA GLN A 57 -0.90 2.30 -4.53
C GLN A 57 -1.79 2.33 -3.29
N ALA A 58 -2.07 1.17 -2.69
CA ALA A 58 -2.85 1.09 -1.45
C ALA A 58 -2.19 1.89 -0.30
N GLN A 59 -0.88 1.77 -0.13
CA GLN A 59 -0.12 2.51 0.89
C GLN A 59 -0.20 4.02 0.69
N ARG A 60 -0.01 4.51 -0.54
CA ARG A 60 -0.13 5.95 -0.84
C ARG A 60 -1.54 6.46 -0.58
N GLN A 61 -2.55 5.69 -0.94
CA GLN A 61 -3.93 6.10 -0.73
C GLN A 61 -4.31 6.08 0.76
N ALA A 62 -3.78 5.13 1.54
CA ALA A 62 -3.96 5.11 2.99
C ALA A 62 -3.35 6.35 3.66
N ALA A 63 -2.13 6.74 3.27
CA ALA A 63 -1.49 7.97 3.74
C ALA A 63 -2.31 9.21 3.36
N HIS A 64 -2.85 9.26 2.15
CA HIS A 64 -3.71 10.38 1.73
C HIS A 64 -5.03 10.45 2.53
N CYS A 65 -5.65 9.30 2.81
CA CYS A 65 -6.82 9.26 3.70
C CYS A 65 -6.49 9.75 5.11
N GLU A 66 -5.31 9.40 5.64
CA GLU A 66 -4.84 9.86 6.94
C GLU A 66 -4.63 11.39 6.97
N GLU A 67 -4.04 11.96 5.92
CA GLU A 67 -3.91 13.42 5.75
C GLU A 67 -5.29 14.13 5.76
N LEU A 68 -6.25 13.59 5.00
CA LEU A 68 -7.60 14.15 4.91
C LEU A 68 -8.36 14.05 6.24
N LEU A 69 -8.21 12.95 6.98
CA LEU A 69 -8.87 12.73 8.28
C LEU A 69 -8.30 13.61 9.40
N LEU A 70 -6.98 13.82 9.41
CA LEU A 70 -6.30 14.60 10.45
C LEU A 70 -6.30 16.12 10.15
N GLY A 71 -6.84 16.54 9.00
CA GLY A 71 -6.79 17.94 8.54
C GLY A 71 -5.36 18.45 8.31
N GLY A 72 -4.41 17.53 8.11
CA GLY A 72 -2.98 17.80 8.18
C GLY A 72 -2.41 18.22 6.82
N THR A 73 -2.03 19.49 6.70
CA THR A 73 -1.04 19.90 5.68
C THR A 73 0.24 19.05 5.82
N PRO A 74 0.90 18.64 4.72
CA PRO A 74 2.03 17.69 4.71
C PRO A 74 3.34 18.22 5.36
N ARG A 75 3.28 19.29 6.16
CA ARG A 75 4.46 19.96 6.71
C ARG A 75 4.89 19.43 8.09
N THR A 76 4.05 18.69 8.81
CA THR A 76 4.33 18.33 10.21
C THR A 76 5.04 17.00 10.41
N MET A 77 5.05 16.08 9.43
CA MET A 77 5.79 14.81 9.57
C MET A 77 7.28 14.91 9.23
N ALA A 78 7.72 15.93 8.49
CA ALA A 78 9.14 16.12 8.18
C ALA A 78 9.95 16.63 9.40
N GLU A 79 9.32 17.34 10.34
CA GLU A 79 10.01 17.88 11.53
C GLU A 79 10.08 16.87 12.69
N ALA A 80 9.21 15.87 12.73
CA ALA A 80 9.25 14.82 13.76
C ALA A 80 10.45 13.86 13.58
N VAL A 81 10.86 13.58 12.34
CA VAL A 81 11.99 12.67 12.04
C VAL A 81 13.35 13.35 12.23
N ALA A 82 13.42 14.69 12.24
CA ALA A 82 14.67 15.44 12.44
C ALA A 82 15.09 15.57 13.91
N ARG A 83 14.18 15.35 14.86
CA ARG A 83 14.46 15.49 16.31
C ARG A 83 14.93 14.21 17.00
N ASP A 84 14.91 13.06 16.31
CA ASP A 84 15.16 11.76 16.92
C ASP A 84 16.53 11.15 16.53
N ARG A 85 17.49 11.99 16.13
CA ARG A 85 18.89 11.58 16.03
C ARG A 85 19.60 11.92 17.34
N PRO A 86 20.03 10.93 18.14
CA PRO A 86 20.98 11.21 19.21
C PRO A 86 22.31 11.62 18.56
N PHE A 87 22.72 12.87 18.81
CA PHE A 87 24.10 13.29 18.60
C PHE A 87 24.99 12.45 19.52
N MET A 88 25.76 11.53 18.95
CA MET A 88 26.93 10.96 19.60
C MET A 88 28.09 11.94 19.39
N HIS A 89 28.58 12.52 20.48
CA HIS A 89 29.83 13.28 20.54
C HIS A 89 31.04 12.35 20.49
#